data_AF-A0AAQ2U8R6-F1
#
_entry.id   AF-A0AAQ2U8R6-F1
#
_cell.length_a   1.000
_cell.length_b   1.000
_cell.length_c   1.000
_cell.angle_alpha   90.00
_cell.angle_beta   90.00
_cell.angle_gamma   90.00
#
_symmetry.space_group_name_H-M   'P 1'
#
loop_
_entity.id
_entity.type
_entity.pdbx_description
1 polymer ?
#
loop_
_entity_poly.entity_id
_entity_poly.type
_entity_poly.pdbx_seq_one_letter_code
_entity_poly.pdbx_strand_id
1 'polypeptide(L)' 'MVDGVTKQFIKDERLKYYPRGMNLYSSSRGMKKPVVEELTNKEVMARVGDAKLVYRETYSIGADKKGNLVDKRYYKKV' A
#
# COMPACT_ATOMS: atom_id res chain seq x y z
N MET A 1 -22.18 10.78 -12.58
CA MET A 1 -21.87 10.66 -14.02
C MET A 1 -20.51 11.27 -14.31
N VAL A 2 -19.90 10.95 -15.45
CA VAL A 2 -18.78 11.69 -16.06
C VAL A 2 -19.25 11.94 -17.49
N ASP A 3 -19.28 13.19 -17.93
CA ASP A 3 -19.74 13.60 -19.27
C ASP A 3 -21.08 12.97 -19.71
N GLY A 4 -22.08 12.97 -18.81
CA GLY A 4 -23.41 12.42 -19.09
C GLY A 4 -23.52 10.89 -19.03
N VAL A 5 -22.40 10.16 -18.95
CA VAL A 5 -22.38 8.69 -18.85
C VAL A 5 -22.33 8.24 -17.40
N THR A 6 -23.10 7.21 -17.04
CA THR A 6 -23.03 6.63 -15.70
C THR A 6 -21.70 5.87 -15.52
N LYS A 7 -21.10 6.03 -14.34
CA LYS A 7 -19.77 5.46 -14.02
C LYS A 7 -19.73 3.93 -14.09
N GLN A 8 -20.89 3.27 -14.13
CA GLN A 8 -21.00 1.82 -14.27
C GLN A 8 -20.55 1.36 -15.66
N PHE A 9 -21.07 1.96 -16.73
CA PHE A 9 -20.70 1.59 -18.10
C PHE A 9 -19.21 1.89 -18.40
N ILE A 10 -18.70 2.99 -17.89
CA ILE A 10 -17.27 3.34 -18.01
C ILE A 10 -16.37 2.30 -17.31
N LYS A 11 -16.83 1.71 -16.19
CA LYS A 11 -16.08 0.69 -15.45
C LYS A 11 -16.18 -0.68 -16.12
N ASP A 12 -17.33 -1.05 -16.67
CA ASP A 12 -17.51 -2.32 -17.37
C ASP A 12 -16.69 -2.37 -18.67
N GLU A 13 -16.58 -1.26 -19.40
CA GLU A 13 -15.74 -1.22 -20.60
C GLU A 13 -14.25 -1.48 -20.29
N ARG A 14 -13.78 -1.11 -19.09
CA ARG A 14 -12.40 -1.38 -18.66
C ARG A 14 -12.17 -2.84 -18.34
N LEU A 15 -13.22 -3.63 -18.08
CA LEU A 15 -13.10 -5.04 -17.69
C LEU A 15 -12.37 -5.87 -18.75
N LYS A 16 -12.49 -5.50 -20.04
CA LYS A 16 -11.81 -6.15 -21.18
C LYS A 16 -10.28 -6.09 -21.10
N TYR A 17 -9.71 -5.15 -20.35
CA TYR A 17 -8.26 -5.01 -20.19
C TYR A 17 -7.70 -5.84 -19.03
N TYR A 18 -8.57 -6.42 -18.19
CA TYR A 18 -8.12 -7.25 -17.08
C TYR A 18 -8.07 -8.72 -17.50
N PRO A 19 -7.01 -9.47 -17.13
CA PRO A 19 -6.93 -10.89 -17.39
C PRO A 19 -8.12 -11.66 -16.82
N ARG A 20 -8.56 -12.69 -17.55
CA ARG A 20 -9.67 -13.55 -17.10
C ARG A 20 -9.30 -14.25 -15.79
N GLY A 21 -10.17 -14.15 -14.78
CA GLY A 21 -9.95 -14.74 -13.46
C GLY A 21 -9.14 -13.89 -12.48
N MET A 22 -8.73 -12.67 -12.85
CA MET A 22 -8.08 -11.75 -11.93
C MET A 22 -9.07 -11.23 -10.88
N ASN A 23 -8.70 -11.33 -9.60
CA ASN A 23 -9.48 -10.75 -8.51
C ASN A 23 -9.39 -9.23 -8.54
N LEU A 24 -10.54 -8.56 -8.70
CA LEU A 24 -10.65 -7.10 -8.66
C LEU A 24 -11.08 -6.65 -7.27
N TYR A 25 -10.16 -5.98 -6.58
CA TYR A 25 -10.39 -5.44 -5.25
C TYR A 25 -10.78 -3.97 -5.33
N SER A 26 -11.92 -3.60 -4.73
CA SER A 26 -12.35 -2.21 -4.68
C SER A 26 -12.74 -1.80 -3.26
N SER A 27 -12.18 -0.67 -2.80
CA SER A 27 -12.54 -0.10 -1.49
C SER A 27 -13.99 0.43 -1.48
N SER A 28 -14.56 0.71 -2.64
CA SER A 28 -15.92 1.26 -2.77
C SER A 28 -17.03 0.25 -2.44
N ARG A 29 -16.74 -1.05 -2.45
CA ARG A 29 -17.70 -2.13 -2.19
C ARG A 29 -17.50 -2.79 -0.82
N GLY A 30 -17.02 -2.03 0.17
CA GLY A 30 -16.90 -2.50 1.56
C GLY A 30 -15.55 -3.13 1.93
N MET A 31 -14.58 -3.14 1.03
CA MET A 31 -13.24 -3.60 1.35
C MET A 31 -12.50 -2.56 2.21
N LYS A 32 -12.14 -2.93 3.45
CA LYS A 32 -11.43 -2.05 4.37
C LYS A 32 -9.99 -1.82 3.90
N LYS A 33 -9.58 -0.54 3.83
CA LYS A 33 -8.18 -0.20 3.60
C LYS A 33 -7.36 -0.55 4.85
N PRO A 34 -6.07 -0.89 4.68
CA PRO A 34 -5.18 -0.99 5.83
C PRO A 34 -5.13 0.35 6.57
N VAL A 35 -5.07 0.30 7.89
CA VAL A 35 -4.89 1.49 8.73
C VAL A 35 -3.42 1.90 8.66
N VAL A 36 -3.16 3.17 8.38
CA VAL A 36 -1.82 3.75 8.35
C VAL A 36 -1.73 4.72 9.51
N GLU A 37 -0.74 4.53 10.38
CA GLU A 37 -0.50 5.36 11.57
C GLU A 37 0.91 5.96 11.50
N GLU A 38 1.04 7.21 11.92
CA GLU A 38 2.33 7.88 12.09
C GLU A 38 2.78 7.74 13.54
N LEU A 39 3.88 7.02 13.75
CA LEU A 39 4.40 6.67 15.08
C LEU A 39 5.93 6.75 15.07
N THR A 40 6.52 6.83 16.27
CA THR A 40 7.99 6.78 16.37
C THR A 40 8.50 5.37 16.11
N ASN A 41 9.72 5.26 15.56
CA ASN A 41 10.34 3.96 15.30
C ASN A 41 10.44 3.08 16.57
N LYS A 42 10.67 3.69 17.73
CA LYS A 42 10.75 2.98 19.01
C LYS A 42 9.43 2.27 19.35
N GLU A 43 8.30 2.98 19.20
CA GLU A 43 6.97 2.42 19.45
C GLU A 43 6.61 1.33 18.44
N VAL A 44 6.94 1.54 17.16
CA VAL A 44 6.70 0.54 16.11
C VAL A 44 7.50 -0.74 16.38
N MET A 45 8.78 -0.63 16.74
CA MET A 45 9.61 -1.80 17.04
C MET A 45 9.10 -2.58 18.27
N ALA A 46 8.56 -1.90 19.28
CA ALA A 46 7.91 -2.55 20.41
C ALA A 46 6.64 -3.33 19.99
N ARG A 47 5.85 -2.81 19.04
CA ARG A 47 4.67 -3.51 18.49
C ARG A 47 5.03 -4.70 17.60
N VAL A 48 6.12 -4.58 16.82
CA VAL A 48 6.64 -5.65 15.98
C VAL A 48 7.06 -6.85 16.83
N GLY A 49 7.68 -6.60 17.99
CA GLY A 49 8.10 -7.65 18.93
C GLY A 49 8.99 -8.69 18.24
N ASP A 50 8.61 -9.97 18.37
CA ASP A 50 9.37 -11.11 17.83
C ASP A 50 9.04 -11.45 16.37
N ALA A 51 8.32 -10.57 15.65
CA ALA A 51 8.00 -10.81 14.25
C ALA A 51 9.26 -10.82 13.37
N LYS A 52 9.32 -11.76 12.42
CA LYS A 52 10.49 -11.95 11.56
C LYS A 52 10.54 -10.88 10.48
N LEU A 53 11.68 -10.19 10.32
CA LEU A 53 11.93 -9.30 9.19
C LEU A 53 12.04 -10.13 7.90
N VAL A 54 11.16 -9.87 6.94
CA VAL A 54 11.10 -10.61 5.66
C VAL A 54 11.65 -9.77 4.52
N TYR A 55 11.47 -8.45 4.58
CA TYR A 55 11.93 -7.55 3.53
C TYR A 55 12.40 -6.22 4.13
N ARG A 56 13.48 -5.68 3.57
CA ARG A 56 14.01 -4.36 3.92
C ARG A 56 14.59 -3.69 2.69
N GLU A 57 14.29 -2.41 2.53
CA GLU A 57 14.82 -1.58 1.47
C GLU A 57 15.05 -0.17 1.98
N THR A 58 16.25 0.35 1.74
CA THR A 58 16.67 1.65 2.26
C THR A 58 17.01 2.57 1.09
N TYR A 59 16.45 3.77 1.13
CA TYR A 59 16.70 4.82 0.15
C TYR A 59 17.30 6.04 0.83
N SER A 60 18.39 6.56 0.27
CA SER A 60 18.91 7.89 0.61
C SER A 60 18.34 8.91 -0.37
N ILE A 61 17.62 9.90 0.14
CA ILE A 61 17.03 10.98 -0.65
C ILE A 61 17.77 12.28 -0.31
N GLY A 62 18.50 12.83 -1.27
CA GLY A 62 19.24 14.10 -1.13
C GLY A 62 20.76 13.93 -1.21
N ALA A 63 21.48 15.03 -0.95
CA ALA A 63 22.95 15.05 -1.01
C ALA A 63 23.58 14.32 0.19
N ASP A 64 24.74 13.68 -0.02
CA ASP A 64 25.41 12.75 0.90
C ASP A 64 25.55 13.20 2.37
N LYS A 65 25.50 14.51 2.65
CA LYS A 65 25.68 15.07 4.01
C LYS A 65 24.41 15.66 4.64
N LYS A 66 23.33 15.84 3.88
CA LYS A 66 22.06 16.46 4.35
C LYS A 66 20.81 15.74 3.81
N GLY A 67 20.96 14.48 3.41
CA GLY A 67 19.88 13.68 2.87
C GLY A 67 18.99 13.08 3.96
N ASN A 68 17.75 12.79 3.60
CA ASN A 68 16.83 11.99 4.39
C ASN A 68 17.01 10.52 4.07
N LEU A 69 16.97 9.66 5.08
CA LEU A 69 16.99 8.22 4.91
C LEU A 69 15.55 7.68 5.06
N VAL A 70 15.07 6.97 4.04
CA VAL A 70 13.78 6.28 4.08
C VAL A 70 14.03 4.78 4.13
N ASP A 71 13.69 4.15 5.26
CA ASP A 71 13.85 2.71 5.49
C ASP A 71 12.49 2.02 5.49
N LYS A 72 12.22 1.22 4.47
CA LYS A 72 11.00 0.41 4.35
C LYS A 72 11.29 -0.99 4.86
N ARG A 73 10.51 -1.44 5.85
CA ARG A 73 10.66 -2.76 6.47
C ARG A 73 9.32 -3.48 6.52
N TYR A 74 9.33 -4.77 6.24
CA TYR A 74 8.17 -5.64 6.34
C TYR A 74 8.46 -6.82 7.28
N TYR A 75 7.62 -6.96 8.28
CA TYR A 75 7.70 -8.00 9.30
C TYR A 75 6.53 -8.95 9.18
N LYS A 76 6.79 -10.25 9.29
CA LYS A 76 5.77 -11.30 9.30
C LYS A 76 5.76 -11.95 10.67
N LYS A 77 4.58 -11.94 11.30
CA LYS A 77 4.34 -12.74 12.51
C LYS A 77 4.28 -14.21 12.09
N VAL A 78 5.10 -15.03 12.75
CA VAL A 78 5.11 -16.49 12.56
C VAL A 78 3.96 -17.09 13.36
#